data_AF-A0A9P1N3J0-F1
#
_entry.id   AF-A0A9P1N3J0-F1
#
_cell.length_a   1.000
_cell.length_b   1.000
_cell.length_c   1.000
_cell.angle_alpha   90.00
_cell.angle_beta   90.00
_cell.angle_gamma   90.00
#
_symmetry.space_group_name_H-M   'P 1'
#
loop_
_entity.id
_entity.type
_entity.pdbx_description
1 polymer ?
#
loop_
_entity_poly.entity_id
_entity_poly.type
_entity_poly.pdbx_seq_one_letter_code
_entity_poly.pdbx_strand_id
1 'polypeptide(L)'
;MDDDERKKDEAVRKVVDDKNLKISRGNRKRFASTEFGHVLGEGPTPYHLLGIDFILSRLMGIERYLEEPRNYQSTSKIDFKKIDLQQALYFPRSLAPVIDDFNDERTLISESTIATMWFRLVSQYFEWIAGVSELCYLDEKDKIQVIVSHLCKVICFNVAYTNYQINNGGEDRERFWFGRGFYWDSARCVDPNMNKFAEKMLKVMNFNILPNIRRTQMKKEEFVMLKLVLLFDVSHTVKLSAQSREFCASRRNKYRTHLVDYIRSQVPIESPELSLADIDSVTLKRARLLLEIPQNVEMMGEFDDESLAEMVRTDYGGMNGVLQNQIHTESKKKSE
;
A
#
# COMPACT_ATOMS: atom_id res chain seq x y z
N MET A 1 8.60 -31.68 -43.99
CA MET A 1 8.52 -31.20 -42.59
C MET A 1 7.19 -30.50 -42.50
N ASP A 2 6.21 -31.18 -41.92
CA ASP A 2 4.79 -30.84 -42.01
C ASP A 2 4.50 -29.50 -41.34
N ASP A 3 3.57 -28.73 -41.93
CA ASP A 3 3.10 -27.45 -41.38
C ASP A 3 2.53 -27.58 -39.95
N ASP A 4 2.16 -28.80 -39.54
CA ASP A 4 1.70 -29.12 -38.18
C ASP A 4 2.84 -29.27 -37.15
N GLU A 5 4.04 -29.70 -37.55
CA GLU A 5 5.22 -29.68 -36.67
C GLU A 5 5.72 -28.25 -36.46
N ARG A 6 5.65 -27.42 -37.50
CA ARG A 6 6.03 -26.00 -37.43
C ARG A 6 5.11 -25.21 -36.48
N LYS A 7 3.81 -25.48 -36.51
CA LYS A 7 2.83 -24.86 -35.59
C LYS A 7 2.96 -25.36 -34.16
N LYS A 8 3.34 -26.63 -33.94
CA LYS A 8 3.64 -27.14 -32.59
C LYS A 8 4.90 -26.52 -32.01
N ASP A 9 5.97 -26.37 -32.79
CA ASP A 9 7.20 -25.72 -32.34
C ASP A 9 7.03 -24.21 -32.10
N GLU A 10 6.15 -23.54 -32.86
CA GLU A 10 5.83 -22.13 -32.67
C GLU A 10 4.90 -21.91 -31.45
N ALA A 11 3.99 -22.84 -31.17
CA ALA A 11 3.18 -22.84 -29.94
C ALA A 11 4.02 -23.17 -28.69
N VAL A 12 4.97 -24.10 -28.79
CA VAL A 12 5.91 -24.43 -27.70
C VAL A 12 6.87 -23.26 -27.45
N ARG A 13 7.34 -22.56 -28.49
CA ARG A 13 8.14 -21.32 -28.33
C ARG A 13 7.34 -20.19 -27.66
N LYS A 14 6.07 -19.98 -28.02
CA LYS A 14 5.21 -18.98 -27.33
C LYS A 14 4.95 -19.32 -25.87
N VAL A 15 4.78 -20.61 -25.53
CA VAL A 15 4.56 -21.05 -24.13
C VAL A 15 5.84 -21.01 -23.29
N VAL A 16 7.02 -21.10 -23.92
CA VAL A 16 8.32 -21.03 -23.23
C VAL A 16 8.79 -19.58 -23.02
N ASP A 17 8.40 -18.63 -23.88
CA ASP A 17 8.71 -17.20 -23.68
C ASP A 17 7.86 -16.55 -22.58
N ASP A 18 6.61 -17.00 -22.35
CA ASP A 18 5.78 -16.49 -21.23
C ASP A 18 6.27 -16.95 -19.84
N LYS A 19 7.05 -18.05 -19.78
CA LYS A 19 7.56 -18.59 -18.50
C LYS A 19 8.96 -18.11 -18.12
N ASN A 20 9.63 -17.39 -19.01
CA ASN A 20 10.96 -16.83 -18.76
C ASN A 20 11.02 -15.40 -19.31
N LEU A 21 10.30 -14.49 -18.65
CA LEU A 21 10.51 -13.04 -18.79
C LEU A 21 11.96 -12.71 -18.41
N LYS A 22 12.87 -12.81 -19.39
CA LYS A 22 14.23 -12.29 -19.30
C LYS A 22 14.11 -10.78 -19.25
N ILE A 23 14.04 -10.24 -18.03
CA ILE A 23 14.16 -8.81 -17.73
C ILE A 23 15.42 -8.32 -18.44
N SER A 24 15.25 -7.47 -19.46
CA SER A 24 16.37 -6.85 -20.16
C SER A 24 17.22 -6.09 -19.14
N ARG A 25 18.55 -6.18 -19.25
CA ARG A 25 19.48 -5.54 -18.29
C ARG A 25 19.27 -4.03 -18.15
N GLY A 26 18.61 -3.38 -19.12
CA GLY A 26 18.25 -1.95 -19.08
C GLY A 26 17.09 -1.59 -18.13
N ASN A 27 16.26 -2.55 -17.71
CA ASN A 27 15.07 -2.31 -16.88
C ASN A 27 15.26 -2.57 -15.38
N ARG A 28 16.48 -2.91 -14.93
CA ARG A 28 16.75 -3.26 -13.51
C ARG A 28 16.56 -2.13 -12.50
N LYS A 29 16.40 -0.88 -12.96
CA LYS A 29 16.21 0.30 -12.10
C LYS A 29 14.74 0.71 -11.93
N ARG A 30 13.79 0.02 -12.59
CA ARG A 30 12.38 0.40 -12.65
C ARG A 30 11.49 -0.79 -12.30
N PHE A 31 10.54 -0.60 -11.39
CA PHE A 31 9.43 -1.54 -11.24
C PHE A 31 8.48 -1.32 -12.41
N ALA A 32 8.34 -2.31 -13.28
CA ALA A 32 7.42 -2.24 -14.40
C ALA A 32 5.98 -2.46 -13.89
N SER A 33 5.35 -1.45 -13.29
CA SER A 33 3.88 -1.44 -13.20
C SER A 33 3.33 -1.40 -14.62
N THR A 34 2.37 -2.29 -14.91
CA THR A 34 1.83 -2.53 -16.25
C THR A 34 0.99 -1.37 -16.80
N GLU A 35 0.70 -0.33 -16.00
CA GLU A 35 -0.07 0.85 -16.45
C GLU A 35 0.56 2.18 -16.03
N PHE A 36 1.15 2.28 -14.83
CA PHE A 36 1.78 3.53 -14.34
C PHE A 36 3.31 3.49 -14.34
N GLY A 37 3.91 2.31 -14.48
CA GLY A 37 5.36 2.12 -14.63
C GLY A 37 5.87 2.49 -16.03
N HIS A 38 4.98 2.51 -17.02
CA HIS A 38 5.31 2.82 -18.42
C HIS A 38 5.13 4.29 -18.79
N VAL A 39 4.28 5.05 -18.09
CA VAL A 39 4.06 6.49 -18.36
C VAL A 39 5.01 7.33 -17.51
N LEU A 40 6.30 7.06 -17.63
CA LEU A 40 7.35 7.97 -17.15
C LEU A 40 7.87 8.69 -18.39
N GLY A 41 7.43 9.94 -18.58
CA GLY A 41 7.82 10.75 -19.73
C GLY A 41 9.33 10.73 -19.94
N GLU A 42 9.75 10.70 -21.21
CA GLU A 42 11.14 10.78 -21.69
C GLU A 42 11.76 12.18 -21.44
N GLY A 43 11.36 12.84 -20.35
CA GLY A 43 11.78 14.19 -20.00
C GLY A 43 13.04 14.22 -19.13
N PRO A 44 13.91 15.23 -19.29
CA PRO A 44 15.20 15.32 -18.62
C PRO A 44 15.13 15.80 -17.16
N THR A 45 13.94 16.06 -16.60
CA THR A 45 13.83 16.66 -15.26
C THR A 45 14.06 15.62 -14.18
N PRO A 46 15.10 15.76 -13.34
CA PRO A 46 15.30 14.88 -12.20
C PRO A 46 14.07 14.89 -11.28
N TYR A 47 13.48 13.72 -11.02
CA TYR A 47 12.27 13.55 -10.20
C TYR A 47 12.30 14.25 -8.81
N HIS A 48 13.49 14.53 -8.25
CA HIS A 48 13.60 15.28 -6.99
C HIS A 48 13.19 16.77 -7.12
N LEU A 49 13.12 17.30 -8.36
CA LEU A 49 12.68 18.65 -8.71
C LEU A 49 11.20 18.72 -9.11
N LEU A 50 10.47 17.59 -9.12
CA LEU A 50 9.04 17.62 -9.40
C LEU A 50 8.29 18.35 -8.28
N GLY A 51 7.48 19.32 -8.68
CA GLY A 51 6.56 20.03 -7.81
C GLY A 51 5.55 19.06 -7.17
N ILE A 52 5.12 19.39 -5.96
CA ILE A 52 4.20 18.54 -5.20
C ILE A 52 2.88 18.29 -5.95
N ASP A 53 2.39 19.26 -6.71
CA ASP A 53 1.14 19.14 -7.47
C ASP A 53 1.20 18.01 -8.50
N PHE A 54 2.34 17.85 -9.17
CA PHE A 54 2.55 16.77 -10.13
C PHE A 54 2.57 15.40 -9.44
N ILE A 55 3.31 15.30 -8.32
CA ILE A 55 3.40 14.07 -7.52
C ILE A 55 2.02 13.68 -7.00
N LEU A 56 1.29 14.65 -6.43
CA LEU A 56 -0.06 14.46 -5.92
C LEU A 56 -1.03 14.05 -7.02
N SER A 57 -1.08 14.77 -8.13
CA SER A 57 -1.96 14.45 -9.26
C SER A 57 -1.76 13.01 -9.74
N ARG A 58 -0.50 12.58 -9.89
CA ARG A 58 -0.15 11.21 -10.28
C ARG A 58 -0.64 10.19 -9.24
N LEU A 59 -0.27 10.37 -7.98
CA LEU A 59 -0.62 9.42 -6.92
C LEU A 59 -2.14 9.36 -6.70
N MET A 60 -2.84 10.49 -6.81
CA MET A 60 -4.30 10.56 -6.79
C MET A 60 -4.93 9.77 -7.94
N GLY A 61 -4.33 9.83 -9.13
CA GLY A 61 -4.71 8.99 -10.27
C GLY A 61 -4.55 7.50 -9.96
N ILE A 62 -3.45 7.13 -9.31
CA ILE A 62 -3.21 5.74 -8.86
C ILE A 62 -4.22 5.34 -7.79
N GLU A 63 -4.49 6.17 -6.76
CA GLU A 63 -5.51 5.85 -5.75
C GLU A 63 -6.88 5.60 -6.39
N ARG A 64 -7.28 6.42 -7.38
CA ARG A 64 -8.54 6.22 -8.11
C ARG A 64 -8.54 4.91 -8.89
N TYR A 65 -7.43 4.61 -9.57
CA TYR A 65 -7.26 3.34 -10.28
C TYR A 65 -7.35 2.13 -9.34
N LEU A 66 -6.75 2.22 -8.15
CA LEU A 66 -6.76 1.13 -7.17
C LEU A 66 -8.14 0.91 -6.54
N GLU A 67 -8.97 1.96 -6.49
CA GLU A 67 -10.37 1.91 -6.04
C GLU A 67 -11.28 1.22 -7.05
N GLU A 68 -10.93 1.19 -8.34
CA GLU A 68 -11.76 0.60 -9.40
C GLU A 68 -11.76 -0.94 -9.33
N PRO A 69 -12.92 -1.59 -9.10
CA PRO A 69 -12.97 -3.03 -8.85
C PRO A 69 -12.51 -3.89 -10.02
N ARG A 70 -12.73 -3.40 -11.26
CA ARG A 70 -12.49 -4.14 -12.52
C ARG A 70 -11.01 -4.32 -12.86
N ASN A 71 -10.13 -3.64 -12.16
CA ASN A 71 -8.71 -3.55 -12.49
C ASN A 71 -7.87 -4.73 -11.96
N TYR A 72 -8.51 -5.68 -11.26
CA TYR A 72 -7.89 -6.90 -10.73
C TYR A 72 -8.50 -8.12 -11.40
N GLN A 73 -8.08 -8.38 -12.64
CA GLN A 73 -8.38 -9.63 -13.34
C GLN A 73 -7.07 -10.39 -13.51
N SER A 74 -6.76 -11.31 -12.58
CA SER A 74 -5.71 -12.29 -12.84
C SER A 74 -6.26 -13.36 -13.78
N THR A 75 -5.61 -13.54 -14.92
CA THR A 75 -6.08 -14.43 -16.00
C THR A 75 -5.59 -15.88 -15.87
N SER A 76 -5.02 -16.29 -14.73
CA SER A 76 -4.51 -17.66 -14.60
C SER A 76 -4.48 -18.19 -13.16
N LYS A 77 -4.52 -19.53 -13.04
CA LYS A 77 -4.25 -20.31 -11.81
C LYS A 77 -2.80 -20.07 -11.35
N ILE A 78 -2.54 -18.91 -10.77
CA ILE A 78 -1.22 -18.59 -10.21
C ILE A 78 -1.06 -19.36 -8.90
N ASP A 79 0.02 -20.12 -8.80
CA ASP A 79 0.40 -20.80 -7.57
C ASP A 79 1.04 -19.78 -6.62
N PHE A 80 0.19 -19.13 -5.82
CA PHE A 80 0.56 -18.13 -4.84
C PHE A 80 1.67 -18.58 -3.87
N LYS A 81 1.86 -19.89 -3.67
CA LYS A 81 2.90 -20.41 -2.77
C LYS A 81 4.31 -20.22 -3.33
N LYS A 82 4.46 -20.03 -4.65
CA LYS A 82 5.76 -19.98 -5.35
C LYS A 82 6.22 -18.58 -5.74
N ILE A 83 5.36 -17.57 -5.61
CA ILE A 83 5.71 -16.20 -5.99
C ILE A 83 6.75 -15.68 -5.02
N ASP A 84 7.82 -15.07 -5.54
CA ASP A 84 8.82 -14.36 -4.73
C ASP A 84 8.62 -12.84 -4.75
N LEU A 85 9.29 -12.14 -3.85
CA LEU A 85 9.22 -10.69 -3.70
C LEU A 85 9.61 -9.94 -4.96
N GLN A 86 10.57 -10.46 -5.72
CA GLN A 86 10.97 -9.80 -6.95
C GLN A 86 9.83 -9.89 -7.98
N GLN A 87 9.30 -11.08 -8.23
CA GLN A 87 8.15 -11.27 -9.12
C GLN A 87 6.96 -10.41 -8.68
N ALA A 88 6.67 -10.37 -7.39
CA ALA A 88 5.58 -9.60 -6.82
C ALA A 88 5.73 -8.08 -7.04
N LEU A 89 6.95 -7.54 -6.90
CA LEU A 89 7.24 -6.13 -7.16
C LEU A 89 7.21 -5.76 -8.65
N TYR A 90 7.60 -6.69 -9.53
CA TYR A 90 7.59 -6.46 -10.98
C TYR A 90 6.21 -6.68 -11.61
N PHE A 91 5.37 -7.54 -11.04
CA PHE A 91 4.06 -7.89 -11.58
C PHE A 91 2.96 -7.83 -10.50
N PRO A 92 2.74 -6.68 -9.86
CA PRO A 92 1.80 -6.55 -8.75
C PRO A 92 0.40 -7.06 -9.08
N ARG A 93 -0.11 -6.85 -10.30
CA ARG A 93 -1.45 -7.32 -10.71
C ARG A 93 -1.61 -8.83 -10.69
N SER A 94 -0.54 -9.56 -10.97
CA SER A 94 -0.55 -11.02 -10.98
C SER A 94 -0.82 -11.60 -9.58
N LEU A 95 -0.59 -10.80 -8.53
CA LEU A 95 -0.89 -11.19 -7.17
C LEU A 95 -2.38 -11.11 -6.85
N ALA A 96 -3.15 -10.24 -7.51
CA ALA A 96 -4.52 -10.00 -7.10
C ALA A 96 -5.44 -11.14 -7.55
N PRO A 97 -6.00 -11.94 -6.64
CA PRO A 97 -6.93 -13.00 -7.00
C PRO A 97 -8.22 -12.43 -7.60
N VAL A 98 -8.80 -13.19 -8.53
CA VAL A 98 -10.14 -12.90 -9.09
C VAL A 98 -11.17 -13.07 -7.98
N ILE A 99 -12.06 -12.09 -7.86
CA ILE A 99 -13.28 -12.21 -7.05
C ILE A 99 -14.41 -12.33 -8.07
N ASP A 100 -15.00 -13.52 -8.15
CA ASP A 100 -15.92 -13.91 -9.24
C ASP A 100 -17.25 -13.14 -9.22
N ASP A 101 -17.59 -12.46 -8.12
CA ASP A 101 -18.81 -11.66 -8.01
C ASP A 101 -18.51 -10.21 -7.58
N PHE A 102 -18.71 -9.28 -8.52
CA PHE A 102 -18.88 -7.86 -8.20
C PHE A 102 -20.36 -7.50 -7.98
N ASN A 103 -21.25 -8.49 -7.88
CA ASN A 103 -22.65 -8.31 -7.53
C ASN A 103 -22.79 -8.14 -6.01
N ASP A 104 -22.38 -6.99 -5.47
CA ASP A 104 -22.63 -6.50 -4.09
C ASP A 104 -22.27 -7.41 -2.88
N GLU A 105 -21.94 -8.69 -3.07
CA GLU A 105 -21.55 -9.63 -2.03
C GLU A 105 -20.07 -9.45 -1.73
N ARG A 106 -19.79 -8.44 -0.90
CA ARG A 106 -18.51 -8.31 -0.20
C ARG A 106 -18.18 -9.66 0.49
N THR A 107 -16.91 -10.07 0.48
CA THR A 107 -16.47 -11.34 1.05
C THR A 107 -16.22 -11.20 2.55
N LEU A 108 -16.89 -12.03 3.35
CA LEU A 108 -16.59 -12.14 4.78
C LEU A 108 -15.21 -12.77 4.98
N ILE A 109 -14.40 -12.17 5.85
CA ILE A 109 -13.10 -12.71 6.17
C ILE A 109 -13.20 -13.95 7.05
N SER A 110 -12.42 -14.97 6.70
CA SER A 110 -12.36 -16.28 7.34
C SER A 110 -10.98 -16.88 7.11
N GLU A 111 -10.72 -18.04 7.71
CA GLU A 111 -9.53 -18.83 7.40
C GLU A 111 -9.35 -19.07 5.89
N SER A 112 -10.43 -19.35 5.14
CA SER A 112 -10.31 -19.64 3.71
C SER A 112 -10.07 -18.40 2.82
N THR A 113 -10.28 -17.19 3.34
CA THR A 113 -10.21 -15.95 2.55
C THR A 113 -9.09 -15.00 2.96
N ILE A 114 -8.42 -15.25 4.10
CA ILE A 114 -7.33 -14.40 4.61
C ILE A 114 -6.18 -14.25 3.61
N ALA A 115 -5.74 -15.33 2.97
CA ALA A 115 -4.66 -15.28 1.97
C ALA A 115 -5.06 -14.43 0.75
N THR A 116 -6.28 -14.64 0.26
CA THR A 116 -6.86 -13.89 -0.86
C THR A 116 -6.92 -12.39 -0.57
N MET A 117 -7.38 -12.02 0.63
CA MET A 117 -7.38 -10.63 1.10
C MET A 117 -5.96 -10.07 1.13
N TRP A 118 -5.03 -10.79 1.76
CA TRP A 118 -3.64 -10.36 1.90
C TRP A 118 -2.98 -10.07 0.55
N PHE A 119 -3.09 -11.01 -0.40
CA PHE A 119 -2.52 -10.85 -1.75
C PHE A 119 -3.09 -9.63 -2.49
N ARG A 120 -4.38 -9.35 -2.32
CA ARG A 120 -5.02 -8.16 -2.89
C ARG A 120 -4.46 -6.87 -2.30
N LEU A 121 -4.28 -6.81 -0.98
CA LEU A 121 -3.71 -5.64 -0.30
C LEU A 121 -2.24 -5.42 -0.68
N VAL A 122 -1.46 -6.49 -0.78
CA VAL A 122 -0.06 -6.43 -1.22
C VAL A 122 0.06 -6.01 -2.68
N SER A 123 -0.79 -6.52 -3.56
CA SER A 123 -0.90 -6.10 -4.96
C SER A 123 -1.14 -4.60 -5.07
N GLN A 124 -2.13 -4.08 -4.34
CA GLN A 124 -2.47 -2.66 -4.28
C GLN A 124 -1.30 -1.81 -3.79
N TYR A 125 -0.64 -2.27 -2.73
CA TYR A 125 0.53 -1.60 -2.19
C TYR A 125 1.67 -1.53 -3.21
N PHE A 126 2.01 -2.64 -3.88
CA PHE A 126 3.10 -2.67 -4.85
C PHE A 126 2.79 -1.85 -6.12
N GLU A 127 1.53 -1.83 -6.58
CA GLU A 127 1.10 -0.95 -7.66
C GLU A 127 1.23 0.54 -7.25
N TRP A 128 0.87 0.89 -6.01
CA TRP A 128 1.08 2.24 -5.47
C TRP A 128 2.56 2.61 -5.38
N ILE A 129 3.40 1.68 -4.89
CA ILE A 129 4.86 1.87 -4.78
C ILE A 129 5.50 2.13 -6.14
N ALA A 130 5.04 1.47 -7.21
CA ALA A 130 5.52 1.75 -8.56
C ALA A 130 5.24 3.19 -9.03
N GLY A 131 4.26 3.86 -8.42
CA GLY A 131 3.96 5.28 -8.61
C GLY A 131 4.91 6.25 -7.89
N VAL A 132 5.63 5.79 -6.86
CA VAL A 132 6.52 6.61 -6.04
C VAL A 132 7.90 6.69 -6.68
N SER A 133 8.05 7.64 -7.62
CA SER A 133 9.26 7.79 -8.42
C SER A 133 10.54 8.00 -7.61
N GLU A 134 10.44 8.66 -6.46
CA GLU A 134 11.58 8.98 -5.60
C GLU A 134 12.29 7.74 -5.05
N LEU A 135 11.64 6.57 -5.03
CA LEU A 135 12.29 5.32 -4.64
C LEU A 135 13.41 4.91 -5.60
N CYS A 136 13.44 5.41 -6.84
CA CYS A 136 14.51 5.10 -7.80
C CYS A 136 15.89 5.65 -7.41
N TYR A 137 15.94 6.58 -6.45
CA TYR A 137 17.19 7.16 -5.92
C TYR A 137 17.81 6.34 -4.78
N LEU A 138 17.09 5.36 -4.27
CA LEU A 138 17.62 4.40 -3.31
C LEU A 138 18.34 3.27 -4.05
N ASP A 139 19.44 2.81 -3.47
CA ASP A 139 20.08 1.57 -3.90
C ASP A 139 19.09 0.40 -3.83
N GLU A 140 19.17 -0.56 -4.74
CA GLU A 140 18.15 -1.63 -4.85
C GLU A 140 17.90 -2.38 -3.53
N LYS A 141 18.96 -2.63 -2.74
CA LYS A 141 18.84 -3.27 -1.42
C LYS A 141 18.05 -2.40 -0.44
N ASP A 142 18.39 -1.12 -0.34
CA ASP A 142 17.75 -0.18 0.58
C ASP A 142 16.31 0.11 0.14
N LYS A 143 16.08 0.19 -1.17
CA LYS A 143 14.75 0.34 -1.78
C LYS A 143 13.82 -0.80 -1.38
N ILE A 144 14.27 -2.05 -1.55
CA ILE A 144 13.52 -3.24 -1.14
C ILE A 144 13.26 -3.21 0.37
N GLN A 145 14.27 -2.84 1.17
CA GLN A 145 14.12 -2.75 2.62
C GLN A 145 13.06 -1.72 3.02
N VAL A 146 13.06 -0.53 2.42
CA VAL A 146 12.04 0.50 2.66
C VAL A 146 10.65 -0.03 2.29
N ILE A 147 10.51 -0.65 1.12
CA ILE A 147 9.23 -1.18 0.64
C ILE A 147 8.68 -2.26 1.60
N VAL A 148 9.50 -3.24 1.97
CA VAL A 148 9.04 -4.34 2.83
C VAL A 148 8.76 -3.86 4.25
N SER A 149 9.64 -3.05 4.84
CA SER A 149 9.49 -2.57 6.23
C SER A 149 8.29 -1.64 6.46
N HIS A 150 7.73 -1.04 5.41
CA HIS A 150 6.59 -0.13 5.51
C HIS A 150 5.29 -0.72 4.94
N LEU A 151 5.34 -1.93 4.39
CA LEU A 151 4.20 -2.58 3.73
C LEU A 151 2.97 -2.63 4.65
N CYS A 152 3.09 -3.23 5.83
CA CYS A 152 1.96 -3.39 6.75
C CYS A 152 1.46 -2.04 7.26
N LYS A 153 2.36 -1.07 7.50
CA LYS A 153 2.00 0.29 7.96
C LYS A 153 1.16 1.01 6.90
N VAL A 154 1.60 1.02 5.65
CA VAL A 154 0.90 1.69 4.55
C VAL A 154 -0.43 0.99 4.24
N ILE A 155 -0.45 -0.35 4.26
CA ILE A 155 -1.69 -1.12 4.11
C ILE A 155 -2.66 -0.78 5.25
N CYS A 156 -2.25 -0.85 6.51
CA CYS A 156 -3.08 -0.49 7.67
C CYS A 156 -3.64 0.94 7.57
N PHE A 157 -2.84 1.89 7.06
CA PHE A 157 -3.34 3.25 6.85
C PHE A 157 -4.42 3.32 5.76
N ASN A 158 -4.25 2.56 4.66
CA ASN A 158 -5.30 2.43 3.64
C ASN A 158 -6.58 1.81 4.23
N VAL A 159 -6.45 0.78 5.07
CA VAL A 159 -7.58 0.15 5.78
C VAL A 159 -8.29 1.18 6.65
N ALA A 160 -7.55 1.96 7.44
CA ALA A 160 -8.12 3.00 8.30
C ALA A 160 -8.86 4.08 7.49
N TYR A 161 -8.27 4.55 6.40
CA TYR A 161 -8.90 5.56 5.55
C TYR A 161 -10.14 5.02 4.82
N THR A 162 -10.12 3.75 4.37
CA THR A 162 -11.28 3.08 3.77
C THR A 162 -12.45 3.01 4.76
N ASN A 163 -12.18 2.61 6.01
CA ASN A 163 -13.21 2.59 7.06
C ASN A 163 -13.74 3.99 7.39
N TYR A 164 -12.89 5.02 7.34
CA TYR A 164 -13.34 6.41 7.50
C TYR A 164 -14.31 6.82 6.38
N GLN A 165 -13.96 6.54 5.13
CA GLN A 165 -14.80 6.89 3.98
C GLN A 165 -16.17 6.18 4.00
N ILE A 166 -16.18 4.86 4.27
CA ILE A 166 -17.41 4.08 4.33
C ILE A 166 -18.30 4.51 5.50
N ASN A 167 -17.72 4.71 6.69
CA ASN A 167 -18.49 5.06 7.89
C ASN A 167 -19.02 6.48 7.92
N ASN A 168 -18.38 7.42 7.22
CA ASN A 168 -18.93 8.76 7.01
C ASN A 168 -20.14 8.76 6.06
N GLY A 169 -20.29 7.72 5.24
CA GLY A 169 -21.46 7.51 4.37
C GLY A 169 -22.70 6.99 5.10
N GLY A 170 -22.60 6.62 6.38
CA GLY A 170 -23.74 6.38 7.26
C GLY A 170 -24.31 4.97 7.32
N GLU A 171 -23.92 4.04 6.45
CA GLU A 171 -24.68 2.79 6.28
C GLU A 171 -24.12 1.55 7.00
N ASP A 172 -22.90 1.56 7.57
CA ASP A 172 -22.28 0.29 7.98
C ASP A 172 -21.22 0.39 9.12
N ARG A 173 -21.62 0.93 10.27
CA ARG A 173 -20.71 1.12 11.43
C ARG A 173 -20.33 -0.17 12.17
N GLU A 174 -21.00 -1.27 11.87
CA GLU A 174 -20.82 -2.55 12.56
C GLU A 174 -19.74 -3.42 11.90
N ARG A 175 -19.38 -3.12 10.64
CA ARG A 175 -18.39 -3.89 9.88
C ARG A 175 -17.02 -3.23 9.87
N PHE A 176 -15.99 -4.06 9.90
CA PHE A 176 -14.61 -3.64 9.72
C PHE A 176 -14.13 -4.00 8.31
N TRP A 177 -13.78 -2.99 7.52
CA TRP A 177 -13.37 -3.16 6.12
C TRP A 177 -11.88 -3.34 6.01
N PHE A 178 -11.39 -4.48 5.52
CA PHE A 178 -9.97 -4.67 5.21
C PHE A 178 -9.57 -4.03 3.87
N GLY A 179 -10.54 -3.68 3.03
CA GLY A 179 -10.37 -3.04 1.74
C GLY A 179 -11.62 -3.21 0.90
N ARG A 180 -11.58 -2.82 -0.38
CA ARG A 180 -12.68 -3.10 -1.31
C ARG A 180 -12.75 -4.60 -1.61
N GLY A 181 -13.77 -5.26 -1.07
CA GLY A 181 -14.09 -6.67 -1.32
C GLY A 181 -14.01 -7.56 -0.09
N PHE A 182 -13.36 -7.13 1.01
CA PHE A 182 -13.22 -7.94 2.23
C PHE A 182 -13.66 -7.17 3.46
N TYR A 183 -14.45 -7.82 4.30
CA TYR A 183 -14.89 -7.25 5.57
C TYR A 183 -14.96 -8.30 6.67
N TRP A 184 -14.98 -7.81 7.90
CA TRP A 184 -15.26 -8.57 9.09
C TRP A 184 -16.52 -8.04 9.77
N ASP A 185 -17.31 -8.97 10.30
CA ASP A 185 -18.56 -8.75 11.02
C ASP A 185 -18.60 -9.73 12.19
N SER A 186 -18.59 -9.20 13.41
CA SER A 186 -18.56 -10.00 14.64
C SER A 186 -19.78 -10.91 14.79
N ALA A 187 -20.93 -10.54 14.21
CA ALA A 187 -22.14 -11.35 14.29
C ALA A 187 -22.11 -12.55 13.34
N ARG A 188 -21.29 -12.49 12.27
CA ARG A 188 -21.23 -13.51 11.22
C ARG A 188 -19.96 -14.35 11.26
N CYS A 189 -18.87 -13.81 11.80
CA CYS A 189 -17.59 -14.51 11.84
C CYS A 189 -17.57 -15.56 12.97
N VAL A 190 -17.54 -16.83 12.57
CA VAL A 190 -17.50 -17.98 13.49
C VAL A 190 -16.08 -18.41 13.87
N ASP A 191 -15.06 -17.84 13.24
CA ASP A 191 -13.66 -18.17 13.49
C ASP A 191 -13.10 -17.35 14.68
N PRO A 192 -12.73 -18.00 15.80
CA PRO A 192 -12.22 -17.29 16.98
C PRO A 192 -10.89 -16.57 16.77
N ASN A 193 -9.99 -17.13 15.94
CA ASN A 193 -8.70 -16.53 15.66
C ASN A 193 -8.88 -15.28 14.79
N MET A 194 -9.76 -15.37 13.79
CA MET A 194 -10.10 -14.22 12.94
C MET A 194 -10.81 -13.12 13.73
N ASN A 195 -11.75 -13.48 14.61
CA ASN A 195 -12.41 -12.53 15.51
C ASN A 195 -11.40 -11.78 16.38
N LYS A 196 -10.50 -12.51 17.05
CA LYS A 196 -9.47 -11.91 17.89
C LYS A 196 -8.56 -10.95 17.11
N PHE A 197 -8.17 -11.35 15.89
CA PHE A 197 -7.34 -10.52 15.01
C PHE A 197 -8.07 -9.23 14.60
N ALA A 198 -9.27 -9.36 14.03
CA ALA A 198 -10.05 -8.25 13.52
C ALA A 198 -10.53 -7.29 14.63
N GLU A 199 -10.95 -7.80 15.78
CA GLU A 199 -11.34 -6.98 16.94
C GLU A 199 -10.17 -6.13 17.43
N LYS A 200 -8.96 -6.70 17.52
CA LYS A 200 -7.78 -5.97 17.97
C LYS A 200 -7.38 -4.89 16.96
N MET A 201 -7.41 -5.19 15.66
CA MET A 201 -7.21 -4.20 14.59
C MET A 201 -8.22 -3.05 14.69
N LEU A 202 -9.52 -3.39 14.76
CA LEU A 202 -10.60 -2.43 14.84
C LEU A 202 -10.50 -1.57 16.11
N LYS A 203 -10.10 -2.16 17.24
CA LYS A 203 -9.86 -1.45 18.49
C LYS A 203 -8.76 -0.40 18.32
N VAL A 204 -7.57 -0.79 17.88
CA VAL A 204 -6.45 0.15 17.67
C VAL A 204 -6.87 1.28 16.73
N MET A 205 -7.55 0.93 15.63
CA MET A 205 -8.04 1.90 14.66
C MET A 205 -9.04 2.90 15.27
N ASN A 206 -10.06 2.42 15.99
CA ASN A 206 -11.11 3.25 16.56
C ASN A 206 -10.62 4.17 17.68
N PHE A 207 -9.63 3.73 18.47
CA PHE A 207 -9.11 4.52 19.59
C PHE A 207 -7.99 5.48 19.19
N ASN A 208 -7.12 5.08 18.25
CA ASN A 208 -5.86 5.81 18.01
C ASN A 208 -5.81 6.53 16.66
N ILE A 209 -6.52 6.04 15.63
CA ILE A 209 -6.36 6.54 14.25
C ILE A 209 -7.60 7.33 13.79
N LEU A 210 -8.77 6.68 13.79
CA LEU A 210 -10.01 7.28 13.29
C LEU A 210 -10.43 8.57 14.01
N PRO A 211 -10.21 8.77 15.32
CA PRO A 211 -10.56 10.03 15.97
C PRO A 211 -9.84 11.23 15.36
N ASN A 212 -8.55 11.09 15.01
CA ASN A 212 -7.78 12.17 14.38
C ASN A 212 -8.20 12.38 12.92
N ILE A 213 -8.44 11.29 12.16
CA ILE A 213 -8.96 11.39 10.78
C ILE A 213 -10.34 12.10 10.77
N ARG A 214 -11.24 11.75 11.70
CA ARG A 214 -12.57 12.36 11.83
C ARG A 214 -12.51 13.81 12.27
N ARG A 215 -11.71 14.13 13.30
CA ARG A 215 -11.56 15.50 13.82
C ARG A 215 -10.98 16.44 12.78
N THR A 216 -10.07 15.94 11.94
CA THR A 216 -9.48 16.72 10.85
C THR A 216 -10.32 16.68 9.58
N GLN A 217 -11.33 15.81 9.47
CA GLN A 217 -12.03 15.58 8.20
C GLN A 217 -11.02 15.38 7.06
N MET A 218 -10.13 14.41 7.23
CA MET A 218 -8.97 14.23 6.35
C MET A 218 -9.38 14.14 4.87
N LYS A 219 -8.83 15.03 4.05
CA LYS A 219 -8.99 15.01 2.60
C LYS A 219 -8.10 13.94 1.97
N LYS A 220 -8.44 13.52 0.75
CA LYS A 220 -7.70 12.45 0.06
C LYS A 220 -6.26 12.88 -0.28
N GLU A 221 -6.02 14.16 -0.55
CA GLU A 221 -4.68 14.71 -0.75
C GLU A 221 -3.83 14.63 0.53
N GLU A 222 -4.41 14.94 1.69
CA GLU A 222 -3.74 14.83 3.00
C GLU A 222 -3.40 13.37 3.31
N PHE A 223 -4.32 12.45 3.00
CA PHE A 223 -4.09 11.01 3.10
C PHE A 223 -2.90 10.56 2.25
N VAL A 224 -2.84 10.94 0.97
CA VAL A 224 -1.72 10.59 0.07
C VAL A 224 -0.39 11.18 0.57
N MET A 225 -0.37 12.42 1.03
CA MET A 225 0.85 13.01 1.61
C MET A 225 1.29 12.28 2.88
N LEU A 226 0.36 11.92 3.78
CA LEU A 226 0.68 11.16 4.97
C LEU A 226 1.16 9.75 4.66
N LYS A 227 0.65 9.09 3.61
CA LYS A 227 1.18 7.81 3.11
C LYS A 227 2.64 7.94 2.70
N LEU A 228 3.02 9.03 2.04
CA LEU A 228 4.42 9.29 1.69
C LEU A 228 5.27 9.61 2.93
N VAL A 229 4.76 10.40 3.87
CA VAL A 229 5.43 10.65 5.16
C VAL A 229 5.71 9.33 5.87
N LEU A 230 4.73 8.43 5.91
CA LEU A 230 4.84 7.11 6.52
C LEU A 230 5.85 6.21 5.79
N LEU A 231 5.81 6.16 4.45
CA LEU A 231 6.73 5.35 3.64
C LEU A 231 8.19 5.76 3.85
N PHE A 232 8.46 7.06 3.98
CA PHE A 232 9.81 7.58 4.17
C PHE A 232 10.19 7.71 5.66
N ASP A 233 9.35 7.28 6.60
CA ASP A 233 9.66 7.25 8.03
C ASP A 233 10.49 6.03 8.43
N VAL A 234 11.75 6.04 8.02
CA VAL A 234 12.70 4.95 8.24
C VAL A 234 13.35 4.96 9.62
N SER A 235 12.80 5.70 10.59
CA SER A 235 13.42 5.90 11.92
C SER A 235 13.69 4.59 12.67
N HIS A 236 12.86 3.57 12.41
CA HIS A 236 12.96 2.24 13.02
C HIS A 236 13.55 1.18 12.06
N THR A 237 13.99 1.58 10.86
CA THR A 237 14.56 0.66 9.86
C THR A 237 16.07 0.49 10.09
N VAL A 238 16.46 -0.62 10.70
CA VAL A 238 17.82 -0.86 11.24
C VAL A 238 18.91 -0.93 10.15
N LYS A 239 18.59 -1.32 8.89
CA LYS A 239 19.60 -1.76 7.91
C LYS A 239 19.66 -0.98 6.60
N LEU A 240 19.40 0.34 6.64
CA LEU A 240 19.64 1.22 5.50
C LEU A 240 21.07 1.77 5.49
N SER A 241 21.60 2.14 4.33
CA SER A 241 22.82 2.95 4.24
C SER A 241 22.61 4.35 4.85
N ALA A 242 23.70 5.03 5.22
CA ALA A 242 23.62 6.40 5.72
C ALA A 242 23.00 7.36 4.68
N GLN A 243 23.37 7.19 3.41
CA GLN A 243 22.84 7.97 2.30
C GLN A 243 21.34 7.77 2.11
N SER A 244 20.86 6.52 2.16
CA SER A 244 19.43 6.22 2.06
C SER A 244 18.64 6.75 3.26
N ARG A 245 19.19 6.70 4.48
CA ARG A 245 18.56 7.31 5.65
C ARG A 245 18.41 8.81 5.51
N GLU A 246 19.46 9.50 5.07
CA GLU A 246 19.43 10.95 4.82
C GLU A 246 18.42 11.30 3.72
N PHE A 247 18.41 10.53 2.63
CA PHE A 247 17.44 10.69 1.56
C PHE A 247 16.00 10.54 2.05
N CYS A 248 15.70 9.45 2.77
CA CYS A 248 14.36 9.22 3.33
C CYS A 248 13.97 10.33 4.31
N ALA A 249 14.88 10.76 5.20
CA ALA A 249 14.62 11.88 6.11
C ALA A 249 14.31 13.18 5.34
N SER A 250 15.05 13.48 4.27
CA SER A 250 14.79 14.61 3.38
C SER A 250 13.41 14.52 2.72
N ARG A 251 13.04 13.34 2.18
CA ARG A 251 11.73 13.13 1.55
C ARG A 251 10.59 13.23 2.55
N ARG A 252 10.73 12.62 3.73
CA ARG A 252 9.76 12.74 4.83
C ARG A 252 9.52 14.21 5.19
N ASN A 253 10.60 14.99 5.35
CA ASN A 253 10.48 16.43 5.67
C ASN A 253 9.84 17.21 4.52
N LYS A 254 10.18 16.92 3.25
CA LYS A 254 9.53 17.49 2.07
C LYS A 254 8.01 17.33 2.13
N TYR A 255 7.50 16.11 2.36
CA TYR A 255 6.05 15.89 2.40
C TYR A 255 5.38 16.44 3.66
N ARG A 256 6.08 16.51 4.80
CA ARG A 256 5.57 17.20 6.00
C ARG A 256 5.40 18.71 5.74
N THR A 257 6.38 19.36 5.12
CA THR A 257 6.30 20.77 4.75
C THR A 257 5.15 20.99 3.77
N HIS A 258 5.05 20.19 2.70
CA HIS A 258 3.95 20.32 1.75
C HIS A 258 2.57 20.06 2.37
N LEU A 259 2.45 19.15 3.33
CA LEU A 259 1.20 18.95 4.05
C LEU A 259 0.81 20.21 4.83
N VAL A 260 1.76 20.85 5.52
CA VAL A 260 1.53 22.11 6.26
C VAL A 260 1.13 23.22 5.30
N ASP A 261 1.83 23.37 4.18
CA ASP A 261 1.52 24.38 3.16
C ASP A 261 0.13 24.15 2.54
N TYR A 262 -0.20 22.88 2.25
CA TYR A 262 -1.53 22.50 1.78
C TYR A 262 -2.59 22.88 2.81
N ILE A 263 -2.44 22.49 4.08
CA ILE A 263 -3.38 22.85 5.15
C ILE A 263 -3.56 24.37 5.23
N ARG A 264 -2.47 25.13 5.21
CA ARG A 264 -2.50 26.60 5.25
C ARG A 264 -3.28 27.17 4.08
N SER A 265 -3.10 26.64 2.87
CA SER A 265 -3.82 27.08 1.66
C SER A 265 -5.33 26.83 1.72
N GLN A 266 -5.78 25.90 2.57
CA GLN A 266 -7.20 25.58 2.75
C GLN A 266 -7.88 26.48 3.79
N VAL A 267 -7.13 27.30 4.54
CA VAL A 267 -7.70 28.25 5.49
C VAL A 267 -8.24 29.44 4.67
N PRO A 268 -9.57 29.72 4.69
CA PRO A 268 -10.14 30.80 3.90
C PRO A 268 -9.52 32.15 4.30
N ILE A 269 -8.76 32.76 3.38
CA ILE A 269 -8.13 34.07 3.58
C ILE A 269 -9.20 35.18 3.60
N GLU A 270 -10.37 34.92 3.04
CA GLU A 270 -11.47 35.89 2.89
C GLU A 270 -12.30 36.10 4.15
N SER A 271 -11.99 35.42 5.27
CA SER A 271 -12.61 35.74 6.56
C SER A 271 -11.92 36.99 7.10
N PRO A 272 -12.55 38.19 7.10
CA PRO A 272 -11.89 39.47 7.40
C PRO A 272 -11.38 39.59 8.85
N GLU A 273 -11.59 38.55 9.65
CA GLU A 273 -11.40 38.51 11.10
C GLU A 273 -10.17 37.72 11.54
N LEU A 274 -9.50 36.97 10.64
CA LEU A 274 -8.35 36.14 11.00
C LEU A 274 -7.02 36.84 10.73
N SER A 275 -6.23 37.07 11.78
CA SER A 275 -4.86 37.53 11.62
C SER A 275 -3.96 36.43 11.05
N LEU A 276 -2.79 36.79 10.51
CA LEU A 276 -1.79 35.79 10.09
C LEU A 276 -1.41 34.83 11.22
N ALA A 277 -1.38 35.31 12.47
CA ALA A 277 -1.09 34.48 13.64
C ALA A 277 -2.21 33.46 13.92
N ASP A 278 -3.47 33.82 13.65
CA ASP A 278 -4.60 32.90 13.80
C ASP A 278 -4.56 31.81 12.72
N ILE A 279 -4.23 32.18 11.49
CA ILE A 279 -4.02 31.23 10.38
C ILE A 279 -2.92 30.23 10.73
N ASP A 280 -1.77 30.71 11.22
CA ASP A 280 -0.65 29.87 11.62
C ASP A 280 -1.02 28.94 12.79
N SER A 281 -1.74 29.47 13.79
CA SER A 281 -2.22 28.70 14.95
C SER A 281 -3.17 27.57 14.55
N VAL A 282 -4.16 27.86 13.71
CA VAL A 282 -5.12 26.86 13.20
C VAL A 282 -4.42 25.83 12.33
N THR A 283 -3.51 26.28 11.45
CA THR A 283 -2.70 25.41 10.58
C THR A 283 -1.87 24.44 11.42
N LEU A 284 -1.11 24.94 12.40
CA LEU A 284 -0.26 24.12 13.27
C LEU A 284 -1.08 23.13 14.10
N LYS A 285 -2.23 23.55 14.63
CA LYS A 285 -3.13 22.67 15.39
C LYS A 285 -3.61 21.50 14.54
N ARG A 286 -4.05 21.77 13.30
CA ARG A 286 -4.48 20.72 12.36
C ARG A 286 -3.33 19.84 11.91
N ALA A 287 -2.17 20.42 11.58
CA ALA A 287 -0.99 19.69 11.17
C ALA A 287 -0.51 18.72 12.26
N ARG A 288 -0.52 19.12 13.54
CA ARG A 288 -0.18 18.23 14.66
C ARG A 288 -1.09 17.00 14.70
N LEU A 289 -2.40 17.20 14.64
CA LEU A 289 -3.38 16.09 14.65
C LEU A 289 -3.16 15.11 13.48
N LEU A 290 -2.83 15.63 12.29
CA LEU A 290 -2.53 14.81 11.12
C LEU A 290 -1.19 14.06 11.25
N LEU A 291 -0.16 14.71 11.80
CA LEU A 291 1.18 14.13 11.98
C LEU A 291 1.28 13.16 13.17
N GLU A 292 0.30 13.13 14.07
CA GLU A 292 0.13 12.08 15.09
C GLU A 292 -0.34 10.74 14.49
N ILE A 293 -0.99 10.76 13.32
CA ILE A 293 -1.57 9.55 12.71
C ILE A 293 -0.51 8.52 12.33
N PRO A 294 0.62 8.86 11.67
CA PRO A 294 1.68 7.90 11.35
C PRO A 294 2.19 7.09 12.55
N GLN A 295 2.34 7.71 13.73
CA GLN A 295 2.79 7.01 14.94
C GLN A 295 1.77 5.95 15.41
N ASN A 296 0.47 6.27 15.31
CA ASN A 296 -0.58 5.34 15.67
C ASN A 296 -0.75 4.21 14.63
N VAL A 297 -0.51 4.52 13.35
CA VAL A 297 -0.48 3.54 12.27
C VAL A 297 0.71 2.58 12.43
N GLU A 298 1.85 3.06 12.91
CA GLU A 298 3.02 2.21 13.17
C GLU A 298 2.70 1.07 14.14
N MET A 299 2.07 1.38 15.27
CA MET A 299 1.61 0.35 16.23
C MET A 299 0.64 -0.67 15.60
N MET A 300 -0.28 -0.19 14.75
CA MET A 300 -1.22 -1.07 14.06
C MET A 300 -0.51 -1.97 13.04
N GLY A 301 0.43 -1.40 12.28
CA GLY A 301 1.23 -2.11 11.28
C GLY A 301 2.16 -3.15 11.88
N GLU A 302 2.75 -2.89 13.05
CA GLU A 302 3.55 -3.87 13.80
C GLU A 302 2.70 -5.05 14.25
N PHE A 303 1.52 -4.76 14.83
CA PHE A 303 0.58 -5.81 15.24
C PHE A 303 0.08 -6.67 14.06
N ASP A 304 -0.24 -6.03 12.94
CA ASP A 304 -0.63 -6.70 11.70
C ASP A 304 0.50 -7.62 11.20
N ASP A 305 1.72 -7.10 11.12
CA ASP A 305 2.90 -7.84 10.66
C ASP A 305 3.28 -9.01 11.59
N GLU A 306 3.16 -8.85 12.91
CA GLU A 306 3.33 -9.95 13.87
C GLU A 306 2.26 -11.04 13.73
N SER A 307 1.00 -10.63 13.56
CA SER A 307 -0.12 -11.54 13.40
C SER A 307 -0.01 -12.34 12.10
N LEU A 308 0.33 -11.65 11.00
CA LEU A 308 0.57 -12.29 9.71
C LEU A 308 1.78 -13.22 9.76
N ALA A 309 2.87 -12.84 10.44
CA ALA A 309 4.01 -13.73 10.64
C ALA A 309 3.64 -15.01 11.41
N GLU A 310 2.73 -14.94 12.38
CA GLU A 310 2.18 -16.12 13.07
C GLU A 310 1.33 -16.99 12.13
N MET A 311 0.44 -16.38 11.36
CA MET A 311 -0.40 -17.09 10.38
C MET A 311 0.45 -17.80 9.32
N VAL A 312 1.53 -17.16 8.86
CA VAL A 312 2.51 -17.78 7.94
C VAL A 312 3.20 -18.98 8.57
N ARG A 313 3.65 -18.86 9.84
CA ARG A 313 4.35 -19.94 10.55
C ARG A 313 3.45 -21.16 10.82
N THR A 314 2.16 -20.92 11.02
CA THR A 314 1.16 -21.98 11.30
C THR A 314 0.43 -22.47 10.05
N ASP A 315 0.73 -21.92 8.86
CA ASP A 315 -0.02 -22.11 7.61
C ASP A 315 -1.53 -21.87 7.74
N TYR A 316 -1.92 -20.98 8.66
CA TYR A 316 -3.33 -20.63 8.86
C TYR A 316 -3.90 -20.01 7.58
N GLY A 317 -4.97 -20.59 7.05
CA GLY A 317 -5.60 -20.13 5.82
C GLY A 317 -4.74 -20.22 4.56
N GLY A 318 -3.71 -21.09 4.55
CA GLY A 318 -2.81 -21.24 3.41
C GLY A 318 -1.78 -20.11 3.26
N MET A 319 -1.51 -19.37 4.34
CA MET A 319 -0.57 -18.24 4.36
C MET A 319 0.90 -18.64 4.21
N ASN A 320 1.25 -19.93 4.28
CA ASN A 320 2.63 -20.37 4.11
C ASN A 320 3.02 -20.44 2.61
N GLY A 321 3.62 -19.35 2.13
CA GLY A 321 4.19 -19.23 0.79
C GLY A 321 5.54 -18.46 0.80
N VAL A 322 6.25 -18.49 -0.33
CA VAL A 322 7.57 -17.86 -0.47
C VAL A 322 7.50 -16.36 -0.20
N LEU A 323 6.59 -15.64 -0.86
CA LEU A 323 6.43 -14.19 -0.70
C LEU A 323 6.12 -13.79 0.74
N GLN A 324 5.15 -14.47 1.36
CA GLN A 324 4.73 -14.18 2.73
C GLN A 324 5.89 -14.40 3.71
N ASN A 325 6.67 -15.46 3.54
CA ASN A 325 7.87 -15.70 4.34
C ASN A 325 8.92 -14.58 4.14
N GLN A 326 9.20 -14.21 2.88
CA GLN A 326 10.14 -13.12 2.59
C GLN A 326 9.73 -11.79 3.23
N ILE A 327 8.43 -11.49 3.28
CA ILE A 327 7.88 -10.24 3.83
C ILE A 327 7.76 -10.28 5.35
N HIS A 328 7.20 -11.34 5.95
CA HIS A 328 6.80 -11.35 7.36
C HIS A 328 7.76 -12.11 8.29
N THR A 329 8.57 -13.03 7.77
CA THR A 329 9.45 -13.89 8.60
C THR A 329 10.93 -13.60 8.36
N GLU A 330 11.39 -13.62 7.11
CA GLU A 330 12.80 -13.45 6.75
C GLU A 330 13.27 -12.00 6.87
N SER A 331 12.40 -11.03 6.55
CA SER A 331 12.69 -9.60 6.72
C SER A 331 13.04 -9.26 8.18
N LYS A 332 12.40 -9.95 9.13
CA LYS A 332 12.63 -9.82 10.58
C LYS A 332 13.90 -10.54 11.03
N LYS A 333 14.16 -11.75 10.53
CA LYS A 333 15.41 -12.48 10.84
C LYS A 333 16.65 -11.78 10.32
N LYS A 334 16.52 -11.08 9.20
CA LYS A 334 17.54 -10.16 8.71
C LYS A 334 17.58 -8.87 9.52
N SER A 335 16.90 -8.73 10.65
CA SER A 335 16.92 -7.54 11.53
C SER A 335 17.60 -7.81 12.89
N GLU A 336 17.60 -9.07 13.34
CA GLU A 336 18.56 -9.61 14.33
C GLU A 336 19.98 -9.71 13.72
#